data_AF-A0A6J4L145-F1
#
_entry.id   AF-A0A6J4L145-F1
#
_cell.length_a   1.000
_cell.length_b   1.000
_cell.length_c   1.000
_cell.angle_alpha   90.00
_cell.angle_beta   90.00
_cell.angle_gamma   90.00
#
_symmetry.space_group_name_H-M   'P 1'
#
loop_
_entity.id
_entity.type
_entity.pdbx_description
1 polymer ?
#
loop_
_entity_poly.entity_id
_entity_poly.type
_entity_poly.pdbx_seq_one_letter_code
_entity_poly.pdbx_strand_id
1 'polypeptide(L)'
;MSTLTTLRPAHCRRRLSRMSTLLAALALAAACTKSPTKTTTATTPATAAAAPAGFQIPVEYYKLDNGLRVVLSPDTTSPTVTVAVYYNIGFRIEPKDRTGFAHLFEHMMFQGSQNLGQ
;
A
#
# COMPACT_ATOMS: atom_id res chain seq x y z
N MET A 1 23.79 -34.71 45.09
CA MET A 1 23.40 -33.27 45.00
C MET A 1 23.45 -32.85 43.54
N SER A 2 22.62 -31.88 43.16
CA SER A 2 22.62 -31.18 41.86
C SER A 2 22.43 -32.01 40.59
N THR A 3 21.15 -32.20 40.26
CA THR A 3 20.67 -32.05 38.89
C THR A 3 21.18 -30.76 38.24
N LEU A 4 21.47 -30.76 36.93
CA LEU A 4 20.94 -29.72 36.03
C LEU A 4 20.94 -30.17 34.56
N THR A 5 19.72 -30.38 34.08
CA THR A 5 19.26 -30.56 32.70
C THR A 5 20.00 -29.70 31.66
N THR A 6 20.55 -30.34 30.63
CA THR A 6 20.98 -29.67 29.40
C THR A 6 19.76 -29.24 28.57
N LEU A 7 19.53 -27.93 28.45
CA LEU A 7 18.42 -27.41 27.65
C LEU A 7 18.75 -27.50 26.15
N ARG A 8 17.98 -28.31 25.42
CA ARG A 8 18.15 -28.56 23.97
C ARG A 8 17.69 -27.34 23.15
N PRO A 9 18.35 -26.98 22.03
CA PRO A 9 17.92 -25.86 21.20
C PRO A 9 16.55 -26.13 20.55
N ALA A 10 15.65 -25.15 20.64
CA ALA A 10 14.33 -25.20 20.03
C ALA A 10 14.43 -25.04 18.50
N HIS A 11 14.52 -26.14 17.77
CA HIS A 11 14.35 -26.12 16.31
C HIS A 11 12.92 -25.69 15.96
N CYS A 12 12.80 -24.51 15.34
CA CYS A 12 11.57 -24.02 14.75
C CYS A 12 11.10 -24.97 13.64
N ARG A 13 10.24 -25.94 13.99
CA ARG A 13 9.70 -26.94 13.07
C ARG A 13 8.71 -26.28 12.10
N ARG A 14 9.25 -25.80 11.00
CA ARG A 14 8.53 -25.33 9.80
C ARG A 14 7.56 -26.43 9.33
N ARG A 15 6.26 -26.26 9.63
CA ARG A 15 5.22 -27.28 9.42
C ARG A 15 4.86 -27.39 7.94
N LEU A 16 5.68 -28.12 7.17
CA LEU A 16 5.47 -28.33 5.75
C LEU A 16 4.43 -29.45 5.52
N SER A 17 3.15 -29.08 5.46
CA SER A 17 2.07 -30.03 5.15
C SER A 17 2.05 -30.34 3.65
N ARG A 18 2.44 -31.55 3.28
CA ARG A 18 2.42 -32.07 1.90
C ARG A 18 1.13 -32.85 1.63
N MET A 19 0.74 -32.86 0.34
CA MET A 19 0.04 -33.95 -0.36
C MET A 19 -1.41 -34.26 0.10
N SER A 20 -2.39 -34.07 -0.80
CA SER A 20 -2.95 -35.09 -1.72
C SER A 20 -4.19 -35.75 -1.06
N THR A 21 -5.33 -35.99 -1.72
CA THR A 21 -5.60 -36.67 -3.00
C THR A 21 -7.09 -36.52 -3.39
N LEU A 22 -7.44 -36.81 -4.66
CA LEU A 22 -8.78 -37.28 -5.14
C LEU A 22 -9.97 -36.29 -4.96
N LEU A 23 -11.11 -36.35 -5.67
CA LEU A 23 -11.61 -36.91 -6.95
C LEU A 23 -12.80 -35.95 -7.33
N ALA A 24 -13.39 -35.83 -8.53
CA ALA A 24 -13.41 -36.62 -9.76
C ALA A 24 -13.60 -35.73 -11.01
N ALA A 25 -13.85 -36.35 -12.17
CA ALA A 25 -14.35 -35.68 -13.37
C ALA A 25 -15.81 -36.06 -13.65
N LEU A 26 -16.55 -35.18 -14.32
CA LEU A 26 -17.61 -35.62 -15.24
C LEU A 26 -17.72 -34.64 -16.42
N ALA A 27 -17.43 -35.14 -17.61
CA ALA A 27 -17.67 -34.41 -18.85
C ALA A 27 -19.10 -34.70 -19.33
N LEU A 28 -19.74 -33.70 -19.96
CA LEU A 28 -20.82 -33.98 -20.91
C LEU A 28 -20.68 -33.06 -22.12
N ALA A 29 -20.52 -33.67 -23.28
CA ALA A 29 -20.41 -32.98 -24.55
C ALA A 29 -21.79 -32.77 -25.19
N ALA A 30 -21.97 -31.64 -25.87
CA ALA A 30 -22.94 -31.51 -26.95
C ALA A 30 -22.52 -30.37 -27.89
N ALA A 31 -22.06 -30.72 -29.09
CA ALA A 31 -21.86 -29.73 -30.15
C ALA A 31 -23.21 -29.33 -30.75
N CYS A 32 -23.42 -28.05 -31.02
CA CYS A 32 -24.47 -27.61 -31.93
C CYS A 32 -24.00 -26.38 -32.72
N THR A 33 -23.44 -26.64 -33.90
CA THR A 33 -23.08 -25.62 -34.89
C THR A 33 -24.36 -25.05 -35.52
N LYS A 34 -24.59 -23.74 -35.37
CA LYS A 34 -25.53 -22.99 -36.22
C LYS A 34 -24.90 -21.68 -36.70
N SER A 35 -25.08 -21.45 -38.00
CA SER A 35 -24.48 -20.39 -38.82
C SER A 35 -24.97 -18.98 -38.46
N PRO A 36 -24.27 -17.91 -38.89
CA PRO A 36 -24.62 -16.54 -38.53
C PRO A 36 -25.84 -16.04 -39.32
N THR A 37 -26.92 -15.68 -38.62
CA THR A 37 -28.03 -14.92 -39.19
C THR A 37 -27.70 -13.43 -39.11
N LYS A 38 -27.51 -12.78 -40.27
CA LYS A 38 -27.28 -11.34 -40.38
C LYS A 38 -28.59 -10.57 -40.16
N THR A 39 -29.00 -10.40 -38.91
CA THR A 39 -30.15 -9.55 -38.55
C THR A 39 -29.71 -8.09 -38.57
N THR A 40 -30.23 -7.34 -39.54
CA THR A 40 -30.05 -5.88 -39.63
C THR A 40 -30.91 -5.20 -38.56
N THR A 41 -30.42 -5.11 -37.33
CA THR A 41 -31.04 -4.29 -36.28
C THR A 41 -30.75 -2.83 -36.56
N ALA A 42 -31.79 -1.98 -36.53
CA ALA A 42 -31.68 -0.56 -36.83
C ALA A 42 -30.66 0.16 -35.93
N THR A 43 -29.81 0.98 -36.54
CA THR A 43 -28.86 1.84 -35.82
C THR A 43 -29.60 2.99 -35.14
N THR A 44 -30.11 2.76 -33.93
CA THR A 44 -30.29 3.85 -32.98
C THR A 44 -28.91 4.46 -32.71
N PRO A 45 -28.70 5.79 -32.85
CA PRO A 45 -27.44 6.39 -32.46
C PRO A 45 -27.29 6.21 -30.94
N ALA A 46 -26.34 5.36 -30.55
CA ALA A 46 -26.01 5.20 -29.15
C ALA A 46 -25.42 6.52 -28.65
N THR A 47 -26.17 7.26 -27.82
CA THR A 47 -25.66 8.40 -27.09
C THR A 47 -24.45 7.92 -26.29
N ALA A 48 -23.25 8.34 -26.71
CA ALA A 48 -22.02 8.00 -26.02
C ALA A 48 -22.14 8.49 -24.58
N ALA A 49 -22.19 7.57 -23.62
CA ALA A 49 -22.25 7.90 -22.21
C ALA A 49 -21.03 8.77 -21.88
N ALA A 50 -21.27 9.99 -21.40
CA ALA A 50 -20.20 10.90 -21.03
C ALA A 50 -19.32 10.21 -19.98
N ALA A 51 -18.00 10.19 -20.22
CA ALA A 51 -17.05 9.68 -19.25
C ALA A 51 -17.23 10.44 -17.92
N PRO A 52 -17.15 9.76 -16.76
CA PRO A 52 -17.35 10.42 -15.47
C PRO A 52 -16.35 11.57 -15.33
N ALA A 53 -16.86 12.75 -14.92
CA ALA A 53 -16.02 13.90 -14.66
C ALA A 53 -14.95 13.52 -13.62
N GLY A 54 -13.68 13.72 -13.98
CA GLY A 54 -12.57 13.32 -13.12
C GLY A 54 -12.60 14.07 -11.79
N PHE A 55 -12.35 13.36 -10.69
CA PHE A 55 -12.20 13.96 -9.37
C PHE A 55 -10.94 14.83 -9.35
N GLN A 56 -11.13 16.14 -9.16
CA GLN A 56 -10.04 17.12 -9.09
C GLN A 56 -9.85 17.58 -7.65
N ILE A 57 -8.63 17.46 -7.14
CA ILE A 57 -8.22 17.99 -5.84
C ILE A 57 -7.48 19.31 -6.09
N PRO A 58 -7.87 20.43 -5.46
CA PRO A 58 -7.10 21.67 -5.58
C PRO A 58 -5.75 21.50 -4.86
N VAL A 59 -4.64 21.66 -5.59
CA VAL A 59 -3.28 21.56 -5.04
C VAL A 59 -2.45 22.75 -5.51
N GLU A 60 -1.87 23.46 -4.55
CA GLU A 60 -0.99 24.61 -4.74
C GLU A 60 0.43 24.27 -4.29
N TYR A 61 1.43 24.76 -5.02
CA TYR A 61 2.84 24.47 -4.78
C TYR A 61 3.62 25.75 -4.51
N TYR A 62 4.31 25.79 -3.37
CA TYR A 62 5.17 26.89 -2.97
C TYR A 62 6.58 26.40 -2.68
N LYS A 63 7.55 27.30 -2.80
CA LYS A 63 8.93 27.09 -2.37
C LYS A 63 9.38 28.29 -1.54
N LEU A 64 9.80 28.03 -0.31
CA LEU A 64 10.34 29.04 0.59
C LEU A 64 11.81 29.36 0.26
N ASP A 65 12.32 30.49 0.77
CA ASP A 65 13.69 30.95 0.53
C ASP A 65 14.76 29.96 1.01
N ASN A 66 14.45 29.20 2.08
CA ASN A 66 15.30 28.12 2.59
C ASN A 66 15.28 26.83 1.73
N GLY A 67 14.53 26.84 0.62
CA GLY A 67 14.38 25.71 -0.30
C GLY A 67 13.30 24.69 0.07
N LEU A 68 12.61 24.83 1.21
CA LEU A 68 11.51 23.95 1.61
C LEU A 68 10.36 24.09 0.60
N ARG A 69 9.84 22.93 0.15
CA ARG A 69 8.66 22.85 -0.71
C ARG A 69 7.43 22.67 0.17
N VAL A 70 6.43 23.51 -0.03
CA VAL A 70 5.13 23.40 0.65
C VAL A 70 4.09 23.01 -0.40
N VAL A 71 3.28 22.01 -0.07
CA VAL A 71 2.16 21.54 -0.88
C VAL A 71 0.90 21.83 -0.07
N LEU A 72 0.04 22.70 -0.58
CA LEU A 72 -1.20 23.11 0.08
C LEU A 72 -2.39 22.53 -0.69
N SER A 73 -3.33 21.91 0.02
CA SER A 73 -4.56 21.37 -0.55
C SER A 73 -5.74 21.89 0.29
N PRO A 74 -6.33 23.04 -0.08
CA PRO A 74 -7.44 23.61 0.68
C PRO A 74 -8.69 22.73 0.61
N ASP A 75 -9.25 22.40 1.78
CA ASP A 75 -10.54 21.73 1.93
C ASP A 75 -11.34 22.46 3.00
N THR A 76 -12.56 22.90 2.66
CA THR A 76 -13.46 23.64 3.55
C THR A 76 -14.59 22.78 4.12
N THR A 77 -14.59 21.47 3.85
CA THR A 77 -15.62 20.54 4.34
C THR A 77 -15.54 20.25 5.85
N SER A 78 -14.37 20.45 6.46
CA SER A 78 -14.14 20.21 7.89
C SER A 78 -13.30 21.34 8.52
N PRO A 79 -13.61 21.79 9.76
CA PRO A 79 -12.81 22.78 10.49
C PRO A 79 -11.57 22.14 11.13
N THR A 80 -10.79 21.38 10.36
CA THR A 80 -9.60 20.66 10.83
C THR A 80 -8.48 20.81 9.80
N VAL A 81 -7.25 21.04 10.28
CA VAL A 81 -6.05 21.15 9.44
C VAL A 81 -5.10 20.01 9.77
N THR A 82 -4.61 19.31 8.75
CA THR A 82 -3.54 18.31 8.88
C THR A 82 -2.26 18.88 8.31
N VAL A 83 -1.17 18.85 9.07
CA VAL A 83 0.16 19.29 8.64
C VAL A 83 1.11 18.10 8.74
N ALA A 84 1.86 17.84 7.66
CA ALA A 84 2.88 16.79 7.61
C ALA A 84 4.18 17.35 7.04
N VAL A 85 5.31 16.96 7.64
CA VAL A 85 6.65 17.34 7.19
C VAL A 85 7.38 16.09 6.73
N TYR A 86 7.81 16.07 5.46
CA TYR A 86 8.50 14.92 4.86
C TYR A 86 9.98 15.22 4.66
N TYR A 87 10.83 14.40 5.25
CA TYR A 87 12.28 14.44 5.05
C TYR A 87 12.69 13.40 4.00
N ASN A 88 13.58 13.76 3.08
CA ASN A 88 14.07 12.86 2.04
C ASN A 88 15.21 11.95 2.56
N ILE A 89 14.95 11.24 3.65
CA ILE A 89 15.86 10.32 4.34
C ILE A 89 15.14 9.03 4.73
N GLY A 90 15.86 8.03 5.26
CA GLY A 90 15.30 6.81 5.82
C GLY A 90 16.30 5.65 5.83
N PHE A 91 15.87 4.47 6.26
CA PHE A 91 16.74 3.30 6.41
C PHE A 91 17.56 2.95 5.14
N ARG A 92 17.03 3.25 3.95
CA ARG A 92 17.67 2.91 2.67
C ARG A 92 18.98 3.66 2.39
N ILE A 93 19.24 4.78 3.08
CA ILE A 93 20.50 5.52 2.95
C ILE A 93 21.46 5.30 4.14
N GLU A 94 21.14 4.36 5.03
CA GLU A 94 22.01 4.01 6.16
C GLU A 94 23.24 3.21 5.71
N PRO A 95 24.41 3.40 6.35
CA PRO A 95 25.58 2.57 6.10
C PRO A 95 25.33 1.15 6.60
N LYS A 96 25.81 0.14 5.86
CA LYS A 96 25.53 -1.28 6.11
C LYS A 96 25.85 -1.75 7.54
N ASP A 97 26.90 -1.18 8.14
CA ASP A 97 27.39 -1.57 9.47
C ASP A 97 26.78 -0.73 10.61
N ARG A 98 25.87 0.21 10.31
CA ARG A 98 25.13 1.00 11.33
C ARG A 98 23.71 1.33 10.86
N THR A 99 22.79 0.41 11.11
CA THR A 99 21.37 0.52 10.76
C THR A 99 20.50 0.95 11.95
N GLY A 100 19.30 1.46 11.67
CA GLY A 100 18.29 1.84 12.67
C GLY A 100 18.38 3.28 13.18
N PHE A 101 19.29 4.10 12.64
CA PHE A 101 19.42 5.51 13.01
C PHE A 101 18.19 6.34 12.63
N ALA A 102 17.59 6.10 11.46
CA ALA A 102 16.39 6.83 11.03
C ALA A 102 15.24 6.65 12.04
N HIS A 103 15.03 5.43 12.52
CA HIS A 103 14.02 5.10 13.51
C HIS A 103 14.39 5.59 14.92
N LEU A 104 15.68 5.57 15.29
CA LEU A 104 16.15 6.16 16.53
C LEU A 104 15.90 7.68 16.58
N PHE A 105 16.23 8.39 15.49
CA PHE A 105 15.99 9.84 15.40
C PHE A 105 14.50 10.19 15.34
N GLU A 106 13.66 9.33 14.74
CA GLU A 106 12.19 9.44 14.82
C GLU A 106 11.68 9.30 16.27
N HIS A 107 12.27 8.45 17.11
CA HIS A 107 11.95 8.46 18.54
C HIS A 107 12.48 9.71 19.27
N MET A 108 13.69 10.17 18.93
CA MET A 108 14.30 11.33 19.60
C MET A 108 13.64 12.67 19.24
N MET A 109 12.96 12.80 18.09
CA MET A 109 12.26 14.06 17.74
C MET A 109 11.12 14.41 18.70
N PHE A 110 10.62 13.44 19.46
CA PHE A 110 9.61 13.63 20.50
C PHE A 110 10.20 13.82 21.91
N GLN A 111 11.53 13.78 22.06
CA GLN A 111 12.21 13.98 23.35
C GLN A 111 12.49 15.46 23.68
N GLY A 112 11.60 16.35 23.25
CA GLY A 112 11.69 17.80 23.47
C GLY A 112 12.62 18.52 22.48
N SER A 113 12.60 19.85 22.56
CA SER A 113 13.38 20.76 21.73
C SER A 113 13.83 21.99 22.54
N GLN A 114 14.67 22.84 21.96
CA GLN A 114 15.06 24.11 22.60
C GLN A 114 13.86 25.01 22.93
N ASN A 115 12.78 24.94 22.16
CA ASN A 115 11.63 25.85 22.27
C ASN A 115 10.42 25.23 22.99
N LEU A 116 10.42 23.90 23.21
CA LEU A 116 9.35 23.15 23.87
C LEU A 116 9.97 22.01 24.68
N GLY A 117 9.76 22.03 25.99
CA GLY A 117 10.19 20.97 26.90
C GLY A 117 9.42 19.65 26.71
N GLN A 118 9.78 18.66 27.53
CA GLN A 118 9.07 17.38 27.62
C GLN A 118 7.94 17.42 28.65
#